data_AF-A0A318SU18-F1
#
_entry.id   AF-A0A318SU18-F1
#
_cell.length_a   1.000
_cell.length_b   1.000
_cell.length_c   1.000
_cell.angle_alpha   90.00
_cell.angle_beta   90.00
_cell.angle_gamma   90.00
#
_symmetry.space_group_name_H-M   'P 1'
#
loop_
_entity.id
_entity.type
_entity.pdbx_description
1 polymer ?
#
loop_
_entity_poly.entity_id
_entity_poly.type
_entity_poly.pdbx_seq_one_letter_code
_entity_poly.pdbx_strand_id
1 'polypeptide(L)'
;MTYPYGPITFAAAMIATAVPAVAQGEADASRVTPEQCVSIADRVARLTCFDTVFKTPVPQAAPAPAPEAAASPKKDAPIRRLAEQMEGTRGVDDSNWIVRYRPWHTSMLVDQMDQNRLGTLTASSRPGDSEARVEAVDVFMTMKEADISPNRAADDRAILMLSCENDITTLGILLPKPISTLQANLSLSGDNRSTFRLNWRDVENGDVVIAGRGLESIETIKAITGYRRIQLQVNYPGGPRAFIFDLEDLNNRLKPLKAACHW
;
A
#
# COMPACT_ATOMS: atom_id res chain seq x y z
N MET A 1 78.50 -35.59 20.30
CA MET A 1 79.29 -36.17 19.19
C MET A 1 79.24 -35.20 18.03
N THR A 2 80.36 -34.54 17.76
CA THR A 2 80.65 -33.70 16.60
C THR A 2 80.69 -34.52 15.32
N TYR A 3 80.20 -34.01 14.18
CA TYR A 3 80.97 -33.81 12.92
C TYR A 3 80.17 -32.92 11.93
N PRO A 4 80.86 -32.12 11.08
CA PRO A 4 80.31 -31.03 10.23
C PRO A 4 80.21 -31.45 8.73
N TYR A 5 80.43 -30.52 7.78
CA TYR A 5 80.33 -30.59 6.29
C TYR A 5 78.95 -30.15 5.76
N GLY A 6 78.76 -29.19 4.85
CA GLY A 6 79.58 -28.33 3.98
C GLY A 6 78.61 -27.69 2.95
N PRO A 7 78.90 -26.53 2.31
CA PRO A 7 77.92 -25.81 1.49
C PRO A 7 77.87 -26.35 0.05
N ILE A 8 76.66 -26.51 -0.51
CA ILE A 8 76.46 -26.83 -1.94
C ILE A 8 75.73 -25.66 -2.61
N THR A 9 76.52 -24.86 -3.31
CA THR A 9 76.11 -23.96 -4.40
C THR A 9 75.41 -24.75 -5.51
N PHE A 10 74.15 -24.46 -5.78
CA PHE A 10 73.47 -24.91 -6.99
C PHE A 10 73.48 -23.80 -8.05
N ALA A 11 74.13 -24.11 -9.17
CA ALA A 11 74.16 -23.30 -10.37
C ALA A 11 72.77 -23.25 -11.03
N ALA A 12 72.34 -22.06 -11.42
CA ALA A 12 71.12 -21.82 -12.19
C ALA A 12 71.35 -22.25 -13.66
N ALA A 13 70.63 -23.28 -14.10
CA ALA A 13 70.52 -23.64 -15.51
C ALA A 13 69.21 -23.05 -16.07
N MET A 14 69.34 -21.96 -16.83
CA MET A 14 68.26 -21.38 -17.64
C MET A 14 67.95 -22.29 -18.82
N ILE A 15 66.80 -22.98 -18.79
CA ILE A 15 66.25 -23.68 -19.95
C ILE A 15 65.31 -22.70 -20.66
N ALA A 16 65.79 -22.17 -21.79
CA ALA A 16 64.99 -21.37 -22.71
C ALA A 16 64.04 -22.29 -23.51
N THR A 17 62.78 -22.37 -23.11
CA THR A 17 61.73 -22.99 -23.92
C THR A 17 61.21 -21.99 -24.94
N ALA A 18 61.50 -22.22 -26.21
CA ALA A 18 60.92 -21.49 -27.33
C ALA A 18 59.40 -21.75 -27.38
N VAL A 19 58.61 -20.68 -27.23
CA VAL A 19 57.15 -20.71 -27.40
C VAL A 19 56.85 -20.62 -28.90
N PRO A 20 56.11 -21.57 -29.51
CA PRO A 20 55.65 -21.40 -30.88
C PRO A 20 54.59 -20.30 -30.93
N ALA A 21 54.75 -19.39 -31.88
CA ALA A 21 53.77 -18.35 -32.20
C ALA A 21 52.46 -19.02 -32.65
N VAL A 22 51.43 -18.93 -31.82
CA VAL A 22 50.06 -19.26 -32.22
C VAL A 22 49.53 -18.09 -33.03
N ALA A 23 49.31 -18.34 -34.32
CA ALA A 23 48.61 -17.45 -35.23
C ALA A 23 47.21 -17.16 -34.67
N GLN A 24 46.93 -15.89 -34.41
CA GLN A 24 45.57 -15.42 -34.13
C GLN A 24 44.80 -15.44 -35.44
N GLY A 25 43.97 -16.47 -35.63
CA GLY A 25 42.90 -16.41 -36.61
C GLY A 25 41.87 -15.40 -36.13
N GLU A 26 41.72 -14.30 -36.86
CA GLU A 26 40.56 -13.42 -36.79
C GLU A 26 39.31 -14.23 -37.15
N ALA A 27 38.63 -14.74 -36.12
CA ALA A 27 37.29 -15.29 -36.24
C ALA A 27 36.30 -14.12 -36.24
N ASP A 28 35.79 -13.90 -37.45
CA ASP A 28 34.63 -13.11 -37.86
C ASP A 28 33.56 -12.93 -36.76
N ALA A 29 33.06 -11.70 -36.67
CA ALA A 29 32.08 -11.24 -35.70
C ALA A 29 30.75 -12.01 -35.85
N SER A 30 30.62 -13.11 -35.13
CA SER A 30 29.39 -13.88 -35.05
C SER A 30 28.32 -13.05 -34.32
N ARG A 31 27.28 -12.63 -35.04
CA ARG A 31 26.06 -12.06 -34.45
C ARG A 31 25.38 -13.14 -33.61
N VAL A 32 25.57 -13.07 -32.29
CA VAL A 32 24.87 -13.92 -31.33
C VAL A 32 23.35 -13.70 -31.49
N THR A 33 22.59 -14.78 -31.63
CA THR A 33 21.12 -14.70 -31.77
C THR A 33 20.44 -14.95 -30.41
N PRO A 34 19.23 -14.41 -30.17
CA PRO A 34 18.55 -14.54 -28.88
C PRO A 34 18.33 -15.99 -28.41
N GLU A 35 18.17 -16.92 -29.36
CA GLU A 35 17.92 -18.35 -29.09
C GLU A 35 19.13 -19.01 -28.41
N GLN A 36 20.34 -18.50 -28.69
CA GLN A 36 21.57 -19.01 -28.09
C GLN A 36 21.72 -18.60 -26.62
N CYS A 37 21.07 -17.52 -26.18
CA CYS A 37 21.11 -17.11 -24.77
C CYS A 37 20.23 -18.02 -23.88
N VAL A 38 19.20 -18.67 -24.44
CA VAL A 38 18.24 -19.50 -23.66
C VAL A 38 18.91 -20.75 -23.08
N SER A 39 19.92 -21.30 -23.76
CA SER A 39 20.63 -22.50 -23.34
C SER A 39 21.67 -22.27 -22.22
N ILE A 40 21.86 -21.02 -21.79
CA ILE A 40 22.77 -20.69 -20.69
C ILE A 40 22.10 -21.03 -19.35
N ALA A 41 22.72 -21.95 -18.60
CA ALA A 41 22.23 -22.42 -17.31
C ALA A 41 22.43 -21.38 -16.20
N ASP A 42 23.57 -20.68 -16.21
CA ASP A 42 23.86 -19.64 -15.23
C ASP A 42 22.98 -18.41 -15.48
N ARG A 43 22.26 -18.00 -14.42
CA ARG A 43 21.26 -16.93 -14.52
C ARG A 43 21.90 -15.59 -14.89
N VAL A 44 23.05 -15.27 -14.32
CA VAL A 44 23.70 -13.96 -14.50
C VAL A 44 24.33 -13.88 -15.89
N ALA A 45 25.03 -14.93 -16.31
CA ALA A 45 25.61 -15.01 -17.65
C ALA A 45 24.53 -14.97 -18.75
N ARG A 46 23.37 -15.59 -18.52
CA ARG A 46 22.24 -15.53 -19.44
C ARG A 46 21.69 -14.11 -19.60
N LEU A 47 21.57 -13.37 -18.51
CA LEU A 47 21.15 -11.97 -18.53
C LEU A 47 22.11 -11.11 -19.35
N THR A 48 23.41 -11.23 -19.12
CA THR A 48 24.44 -10.49 -19.87
C THR A 48 24.42 -10.79 -21.37
N CYS A 49 24.12 -12.04 -21.76
CA CYS A 49 23.95 -12.44 -23.15
C CYS A 49 22.80 -11.66 -23.82
N PHE A 50 21.63 -11.62 -23.18
CA PHE A 50 20.48 -10.88 -23.69
C PHE A 50 20.73 -9.37 -23.76
N ASP A 51 21.38 -8.79 -22.75
CA ASP A 51 21.72 -7.36 -22.75
C ASP A 51 22.62 -6.99 -23.94
N THR A 52 23.56 -7.89 -24.28
CA THR A 52 24.47 -7.70 -25.42
C THR A 52 23.74 -7.83 -26.76
N VAL A 53 22.80 -8.78 -26.88
CA VAL A 53 22.02 -9.02 -28.10
C VAL A 53 21.04 -7.88 -28.37
N PHE A 54 20.33 -7.42 -27.34
CA PHE A 54 19.28 -6.41 -27.51
C PHE A 54 19.78 -4.98 -27.44
N LYS A 55 21.00 -4.74 -26.93
CA LYS A 55 21.62 -3.41 -26.77
C LYS A 55 20.62 -2.33 -26.31
N THR A 56 19.66 -2.70 -25.47
CA THR A 56 18.71 -1.75 -24.90
C THR A 56 19.42 -1.05 -23.75
N PRO A 57 19.79 0.24 -23.88
CA PRO A 57 20.41 0.93 -22.75
C PRO A 57 19.34 1.06 -21.67
N VAL A 58 19.50 0.32 -20.57
CA VAL A 58 18.87 0.73 -19.31
C VAL A 58 19.58 2.03 -18.94
N PRO A 59 18.89 3.18 -18.90
CA PRO A 59 19.54 4.40 -18.44
C PRO A 59 19.96 4.12 -16.99
N GLN A 60 21.27 3.98 -16.77
CA GLN A 60 21.81 4.15 -15.43
C GLN A 60 21.64 5.63 -15.13
N ALA A 61 20.49 5.96 -14.53
CA ALA A 61 20.34 7.24 -13.87
C ALA A 61 21.51 7.35 -12.90
N ALA A 62 22.34 8.38 -13.09
CA ALA A 62 23.19 8.87 -12.02
C ALA A 62 22.34 8.96 -10.74
N PRO A 63 22.91 8.82 -9.53
CA PRO A 63 22.19 9.17 -8.33
C PRO A 63 21.87 10.67 -8.44
N ALA A 64 20.71 10.98 -9.01
CA ALA A 64 20.14 12.29 -8.99
C ALA A 64 20.05 12.63 -7.49
N PRO A 65 20.43 13.85 -7.08
CA PRO A 65 20.00 14.32 -5.78
C PRO A 65 18.49 14.04 -5.72
N ALA A 66 18.05 13.33 -4.69
CA ALA A 66 16.66 12.91 -4.52
C ALA A 66 15.79 14.08 -4.96
N PRO A 67 14.94 13.92 -6.01
CA PRO A 67 14.16 15.04 -6.48
C PRO A 67 13.31 15.49 -5.30
N GLU A 68 13.66 16.66 -4.78
CA GLU A 68 12.91 17.37 -3.78
C GLU A 68 11.54 17.60 -4.40
N ALA A 69 10.60 16.73 -4.04
CA ALA A 69 9.17 16.77 -4.29
C ALA A 69 8.74 17.72 -5.44
N ALA A 70 9.23 17.49 -6.66
CA ALA A 70 8.56 18.00 -7.83
C ALA A 70 7.26 17.21 -7.90
N ALA A 71 6.21 17.80 -7.33
CA ALA A 71 4.88 17.22 -7.23
C ALA A 71 4.49 16.68 -8.60
N SER A 72 4.49 15.35 -8.73
CA SER A 72 3.83 14.71 -9.86
C SER A 72 2.43 15.29 -9.94
N PRO A 73 1.89 15.56 -11.14
CA PRO A 73 0.55 16.12 -11.26
C PRO A 73 -0.40 15.22 -10.47
N LYS A 74 -1.01 15.78 -9.42
CA LYS A 74 -1.88 15.02 -8.52
C LYS A 74 -3.00 14.41 -9.36
N LYS A 75 -3.13 13.09 -9.31
CA LYS A 75 -4.26 12.39 -9.93
C LYS A 75 -5.54 12.84 -9.24
N ASP A 76 -6.67 12.74 -9.96
CA ASP A 76 -7.99 12.90 -9.35
C ASP A 76 -8.11 12.03 -8.08
N ALA A 77 -8.60 12.64 -7.00
CA ALA A 77 -8.64 12.06 -5.66
C ALA A 77 -10.09 12.05 -5.10
N PRO A 78 -10.97 11.21 -5.66
CA PRO A 78 -12.38 11.19 -5.28
C PRO A 78 -12.63 10.76 -3.84
N ILE A 79 -11.91 9.78 -3.30
CA ILE A 79 -12.06 9.30 -1.92
C ILE A 79 -11.65 10.42 -0.95
N ARG A 80 -10.55 11.10 -1.24
CA ARG A 80 -10.12 12.26 -0.44
C ARG A 80 -11.17 13.35 -0.36
N ARG A 81 -11.65 13.81 -1.53
CA ARG A 81 -12.67 14.86 -1.58
C ARG A 81 -13.95 14.45 -0.85
N LEU A 82 -14.35 13.19 -0.96
CA LEU A 82 -15.55 12.67 -0.30
C LEU A 82 -15.43 12.75 1.22
N ALA A 83 -14.31 12.25 1.78
CA ALA A 83 -14.07 12.30 3.22
C ALA A 83 -13.95 13.74 3.72
N GLU A 84 -13.25 14.61 3.00
CA GLU A 84 -13.15 16.04 3.33
C GLU A 84 -14.51 16.75 3.30
N GLN A 85 -15.39 16.40 2.34
CA GLN A 85 -16.76 16.91 2.27
C GLN A 85 -17.58 16.46 3.48
N MET A 86 -17.51 15.18 3.86
CA MET A 86 -18.21 14.67 5.04
C MET A 86 -17.74 15.38 6.31
N GLU A 87 -16.44 15.61 6.41
CA GLU A 87 -15.76 16.15 7.58
C GLU A 87 -15.73 17.68 7.64
N GLY A 88 -16.04 18.37 6.54
CA GLY A 88 -16.00 19.83 6.44
C GLY A 88 -17.15 20.54 7.16
N THR A 89 -18.21 19.82 7.50
CA THR A 89 -19.40 20.36 8.21
C THR A 89 -19.36 20.15 9.72
N ARG A 90 -18.28 19.55 10.23
CA ARG A 90 -18.13 19.12 11.63
C ARG A 90 -17.72 20.28 12.55
N GLY A 91 -18.30 20.32 13.75
CA GLY A 91 -17.85 21.20 14.83
C GLY A 91 -16.45 20.82 15.37
N VAL A 92 -15.72 21.77 15.93
CA VAL A 92 -14.30 21.60 16.30
C VAL A 92 -14.05 20.43 17.27
N ASP A 93 -14.99 20.19 18.19
CA ASP A 93 -14.87 19.19 19.27
C ASP A 93 -15.63 17.88 19.02
N ASP A 94 -16.37 17.77 17.91
CA ASP A 94 -17.05 16.52 17.59
C ASP A 94 -16.03 15.57 16.97
N SER A 95 -15.62 14.52 17.68
CA SER A 95 -14.73 13.47 17.13
C SER A 95 -15.46 12.16 16.84
N ASN A 96 -16.80 12.15 16.87
CA ASN A 96 -17.61 10.95 16.75
C ASN A 96 -17.76 10.48 15.30
N TRP A 97 -18.27 9.28 15.04
CA TRP A 97 -18.54 8.83 13.67
C TRP A 97 -19.61 9.68 12.98
N ILE A 98 -19.30 10.17 11.79
CA ILE A 98 -20.27 10.68 10.82
C ILE A 98 -20.65 9.54 9.90
N VAL A 99 -21.95 9.35 9.68
CA VAL A 99 -22.48 8.40 8.68
C VAL A 99 -23.20 9.18 7.59
N ARG A 100 -22.93 8.81 6.34
CA ARG A 100 -23.62 9.33 5.16
C ARG A 100 -23.97 8.19 4.23
N TYR A 101 -25.04 8.41 3.47
CA TYR A 101 -25.55 7.45 2.51
C TYR A 101 -25.51 8.07 1.12
N ARG A 102 -25.20 7.26 0.12
CA ARG A 102 -25.36 7.61 -1.29
C ARG A 102 -26.36 6.65 -1.91
N PRO A 103 -27.60 7.09 -2.17
CA PRO A 103 -28.56 6.29 -2.89
C PRO A 103 -28.05 5.92 -4.29
N TRP A 104 -28.57 4.83 -4.84
CA TRP A 104 -28.26 4.40 -6.19
C TRP A 104 -28.55 5.51 -7.23
N HIS A 105 -27.68 5.64 -8.25
CA HIS A 105 -27.76 6.65 -9.32
C HIS A 105 -27.69 8.13 -8.91
N THR A 106 -27.33 8.46 -7.67
CA THR A 106 -27.06 9.85 -7.27
C THR A 106 -25.61 10.04 -6.85
N SER A 107 -25.09 11.25 -7.06
CA SER A 107 -23.81 11.70 -6.51
C SER A 107 -23.97 12.39 -5.15
N MET A 108 -25.20 12.62 -4.70
CA MET A 108 -25.49 13.33 -3.46
C MET A 108 -25.40 12.42 -2.23
N LEU A 109 -24.70 12.90 -1.21
CA LEU A 109 -24.72 12.32 0.12
C LEU A 109 -25.93 12.82 0.91
N VAL A 110 -26.54 11.94 1.70
CA VAL A 110 -27.61 12.26 2.64
C VAL A 110 -27.26 11.82 4.06
N ASP A 111 -27.71 12.58 5.05
CA ASP A 111 -27.37 12.39 6.48
C ASP A 111 -28.18 11.28 7.14
N GLN A 112 -29.44 11.15 6.73
CA GLN A 112 -30.33 10.09 7.18
C GLN A 112 -30.93 9.44 5.95
N MET A 113 -30.78 8.12 5.87
CA MET A 113 -31.78 7.32 5.19
C MET A 113 -32.85 6.93 6.18
N ASP A 114 -34.11 7.00 5.75
CA ASP A 114 -35.19 6.36 6.46
C ASP A 114 -34.80 4.90 6.73
N GLN A 115 -34.56 4.54 7.99
CA GLN A 115 -34.18 3.18 8.38
C GLN A 115 -35.31 2.18 8.06
N ASN A 116 -36.56 2.65 7.90
CA ASN A 116 -37.64 1.86 7.34
C ASN A 116 -37.54 1.71 5.81
N ARG A 117 -36.71 2.45 5.08
CA ARG A 117 -36.41 2.13 3.67
C ARG A 117 -35.17 1.26 3.53
N LEU A 118 -34.23 1.34 4.47
CA LEU A 118 -33.09 0.41 4.57
C LEU A 118 -33.51 -1.00 5.03
N GLY A 119 -34.54 -1.10 5.89
CA GLY A 119 -35.08 -2.37 6.42
C GLY A 119 -36.48 -2.77 5.94
N THR A 120 -37.27 -1.87 5.34
CA THR A 120 -38.66 -2.13 4.88
C THR A 120 -38.88 -1.73 3.43
N LEU A 121 -37.92 -2.04 2.56
CA LEU A 121 -38.26 -2.46 1.20
C LEU A 121 -38.72 -3.92 1.27
N THR A 122 -39.91 -4.14 1.83
CA THR A 122 -40.69 -5.37 1.65
C THR A 122 -41.92 -4.99 0.86
N ALA A 123 -42.09 -5.66 -0.29
CA ALA A 123 -43.29 -5.69 -1.13
C ALA A 123 -43.59 -4.45 -2.00
N SER A 124 -42.88 -4.32 -3.12
CA SER A 124 -43.59 -4.09 -4.39
C SER A 124 -43.71 -5.44 -5.11
N SER A 125 -44.81 -6.12 -4.82
CA SER A 125 -45.16 -7.46 -5.28
C SER A 125 -45.44 -7.51 -6.78
N ARG A 126 -44.58 -8.21 -7.53
CA ARG A 126 -45.05 -9.08 -8.62
C ARG A 126 -45.29 -10.46 -7.99
N PRO A 127 -46.42 -11.14 -8.22
CA PRO A 127 -46.61 -12.48 -7.68
C PRO A 127 -45.59 -13.42 -8.33
N GLY A 128 -44.52 -13.77 -7.62
CA GLY A 128 -43.49 -14.71 -8.09
C GLY A 128 -42.07 -14.51 -7.56
N ASP A 129 -41.69 -13.29 -7.14
CA ASP A 129 -40.30 -13.00 -6.73
C ASP A 129 -40.20 -12.89 -5.21
N SER A 130 -39.74 -13.97 -4.56
CA SER A 130 -39.62 -14.08 -3.10
C SER A 130 -38.25 -13.64 -2.58
N GLU A 131 -37.82 -12.41 -2.89
CA GLU A 131 -36.80 -11.71 -2.10
C GLU A 131 -36.84 -10.22 -2.44
N ALA A 132 -37.26 -9.42 -1.48
CA ALA A 132 -37.32 -7.99 -1.64
C ALA A 132 -35.89 -7.44 -1.65
N ARG A 133 -35.41 -7.00 -2.82
CA ARG A 133 -34.09 -6.35 -2.94
C ARG A 133 -34.16 -4.98 -2.26
N VAL A 134 -33.42 -4.85 -1.16
CA VAL A 134 -33.04 -3.55 -0.58
C VAL A 134 -32.39 -2.73 -1.72
N GLU A 135 -32.81 -1.49 -1.90
CA GLU A 135 -32.16 -0.58 -2.84
C GLU A 135 -30.68 -0.51 -2.47
N ALA A 136 -29.81 -0.83 -3.43
CA ALA A 136 -28.37 -0.77 -3.22
C ALA A 136 -27.98 0.66 -2.82
N VAL A 137 -27.34 0.79 -1.67
CA VAL A 137 -26.98 2.08 -1.08
C VAL A 137 -25.54 1.99 -0.65
N ASP A 138 -24.74 2.96 -1.08
CA ASP A 138 -23.39 3.06 -0.55
C ASP A 138 -23.43 3.77 0.80
N VAL A 139 -22.69 3.23 1.76
CA VAL A 139 -22.61 3.76 3.12
C VAL A 139 -21.18 4.22 3.37
N PHE A 140 -21.04 5.44 3.86
CA PHE A 140 -19.76 6.03 4.21
C PHE A 140 -19.76 6.42 5.67
N MET A 141 -18.73 6.01 6.39
CA MET A 141 -18.52 6.37 7.77
C MET A 141 -17.14 7.00 7.92
N THR A 142 -17.06 8.21 8.47
CA THR A 142 -15.78 8.89 8.71
C THR A 142 -15.60 9.29 10.17
N MET A 143 -14.35 9.32 10.59
CA MET A 143 -13.91 9.74 11.90
C MET A 143 -12.59 10.49 11.77
N LYS A 144 -12.52 11.69 12.35
CA LYS A 144 -11.26 12.41 12.50
C LYS A 144 -10.41 11.81 13.60
N GLU A 145 -9.10 12.02 13.48
CA GLU A 145 -8.17 11.81 14.57
C GLU A 145 -8.66 12.53 15.85
N ALA A 146 -8.61 11.82 16.98
CA ALA A 146 -8.92 12.36 18.29
C ALA A 146 -7.96 13.49 18.65
N ASP A 147 -8.48 14.57 19.22
CA ASP A 147 -7.64 15.69 19.67
C ASP A 147 -6.89 15.31 20.95
N ILE A 148 -5.61 14.95 20.78
CA ILE A 148 -4.69 14.61 21.88
C ILE A 148 -3.61 15.69 22.01
N SER A 149 -3.56 16.66 21.10
CA SER A 149 -2.59 17.75 21.14
C SER A 149 -3.28 19.07 20.77
N PRO A 150 -3.53 19.96 21.75
CA PRO A 150 -4.29 21.20 21.54
C PRO A 150 -3.65 22.18 20.54
N ASN A 151 -2.43 21.89 20.07
CA ASN A 151 -1.70 22.69 19.08
C ASN A 151 -1.59 22.02 17.70
N ARG A 152 -2.24 20.86 17.45
CA ARG A 152 -2.20 20.24 16.12
C ARG A 152 -3.17 20.95 15.19
N ALA A 153 -2.66 21.50 14.09
CA ALA A 153 -3.47 22.16 13.07
C ALA A 153 -4.49 21.19 12.46
N ALA A 154 -5.68 21.68 12.11
CA ALA A 154 -6.76 20.84 11.59
C ALA A 154 -6.41 20.08 10.30
N ASP A 155 -5.56 20.66 9.44
CA ASP A 155 -5.02 20.09 8.20
C ASP A 155 -3.99 18.96 8.47
N ASP A 156 -3.43 18.87 9.67
CA ASP A 156 -2.45 17.83 10.02
C ASP A 156 -3.09 16.59 10.68
N ARG A 157 -4.41 16.44 10.58
CA ARG A 157 -5.15 15.32 11.14
C ARG A 157 -5.48 14.27 10.09
N ALA A 158 -5.37 13.00 10.47
CA ALA A 158 -5.81 11.90 9.63
C ALA A 158 -7.34 11.69 9.74
N ILE A 159 -7.93 11.09 8.71
CA ILE A 159 -9.34 10.65 8.71
C ILE A 159 -9.37 9.13 8.55
N LEU A 160 -10.03 8.44 9.47
CA LEU A 160 -10.41 7.04 9.33
C LEU A 160 -11.74 6.97 8.56
N MET A 161 -11.79 6.14 7.54
CA MET A 161 -12.97 5.98 6.68
C MET A 161 -13.32 4.51 6.53
N LEU A 162 -14.57 4.16 6.81
CA LEU A 162 -15.16 2.86 6.47
C LEU A 162 -16.18 3.11 5.38
N SER A 163 -16.14 2.33 4.31
CA SER A 163 -17.14 2.42 3.25
C SER A 163 -17.69 1.06 2.87
N CYS A 164 -18.94 1.05 2.46
CA CYS A 164 -19.55 0.01 1.65
C CYS A 164 -19.91 0.64 0.31
N GLU A 165 -19.20 0.27 -0.74
CA GLU A 165 -19.46 0.77 -2.10
C GLU A 165 -19.61 -0.39 -3.06
N ASN A 166 -20.73 -0.46 -3.79
CA ASN A 166 -21.04 -1.58 -4.67
C ASN A 166 -20.82 -2.95 -3.97
N ASP A 167 -21.36 -3.10 -2.77
CA ASP A 167 -21.24 -4.31 -1.92
C ASP A 167 -19.81 -4.67 -1.48
N ILE A 168 -18.85 -3.74 -1.61
CA ILE A 168 -17.46 -3.95 -1.19
C ILE A 168 -17.16 -3.07 0.02
N THR A 169 -16.92 -3.74 1.16
CA THR A 169 -16.44 -3.08 2.38
C THR A 169 -14.96 -2.71 2.27
N THR A 170 -14.63 -1.46 2.60
CA THR A 170 -13.26 -0.94 2.62
C THR A 170 -12.97 -0.24 3.94
N LEU A 171 -11.79 -0.51 4.52
CA LEU A 171 -11.22 0.27 5.62
C LEU A 171 -10.08 1.12 5.06
N GLY A 172 -10.25 2.43 5.09
CA GLY A 172 -9.31 3.41 4.54
C GLY A 172 -8.84 4.42 5.58
N ILE A 173 -7.65 4.96 5.36
CA ILE A 173 -7.10 6.07 6.14
C ILE A 173 -6.60 7.13 5.17
N LEU A 174 -7.04 8.35 5.40
CA LEU A 174 -6.57 9.53 4.71
C LEU A 174 -5.52 10.20 5.59
N LEU A 175 -4.29 10.20 5.11
CA LEU A 175 -3.15 10.78 5.79
C LEU A 175 -3.05 12.27 5.45
N PRO A 176 -2.59 13.13 6.37
CA PRO A 176 -2.42 14.56 6.09
C PRO A 176 -1.23 14.84 5.15
N LYS A 177 -0.29 13.89 5.07
CA LYS A 177 0.87 13.97 4.17
C LYS A 177 1.01 12.66 3.42
N PRO A 178 1.33 12.71 2.12
CA PRO A 178 1.53 11.51 1.33
C PRO A 178 2.72 10.71 1.85
N ILE A 179 2.60 9.39 1.75
CA ILE A 179 3.65 8.40 1.96
C ILE A 179 4.17 7.92 0.60
N SER A 180 5.44 7.52 0.53
CA SER A 180 5.95 6.80 -0.64
C SER A 180 5.45 5.35 -0.59
N THR A 181 4.92 4.87 -1.71
CA THR A 181 4.18 3.61 -1.91
C THR A 181 4.90 2.32 -1.52
N LEU A 182 6.17 2.37 -1.11
CA LEU A 182 7.01 1.21 -0.86
C LEU A 182 7.42 0.99 0.61
N GLN A 183 7.19 1.93 1.54
CA GLN A 183 7.86 1.87 2.86
C GLN A 183 7.07 2.40 4.05
N ALA A 184 5.78 2.61 3.92
CA ALA A 184 5.02 2.99 5.09
C ALA A 184 4.72 1.72 5.91
N ASN A 185 5.61 1.42 6.86
CA ASN A 185 5.38 0.46 7.93
C ASN A 185 4.22 0.98 8.79
N LEU A 186 3.00 0.90 8.27
CA LEU A 186 1.80 1.26 8.97
C LEU A 186 1.47 0.11 9.91
N SER A 187 1.61 0.37 11.21
CA SER A 187 1.10 -0.53 12.22
C SER A 187 -0.15 0.06 12.81
N LEU A 188 -1.20 -0.74 12.82
CA LEU A 188 -2.39 -0.44 13.60
C LEU A 188 -2.26 -1.21 14.90
N SER A 189 -2.51 -0.54 16.02
CA SER A 189 -2.48 -1.15 17.35
C SER A 189 -3.70 -0.74 18.15
N GLY A 190 -4.25 -1.67 18.92
CA GLY A 190 -5.30 -1.38 19.88
C GLY A 190 -4.73 -0.99 21.25
N ASP A 191 -5.58 -0.46 22.13
CA ASP A 191 -5.25 -0.13 23.53
C ASP A 191 -4.66 -1.31 24.34
N ASN A 192 -4.96 -2.57 24.00
CA ASN A 192 -4.31 -3.75 24.61
C ASN A 192 -2.92 -4.11 24.03
N ARG A 193 -2.38 -3.30 23.09
CA ARG A 193 -1.12 -3.50 22.34
C ARG A 193 -1.10 -4.65 21.33
N SER A 194 -2.24 -5.23 20.96
CA SER A 194 -2.34 -6.11 19.79
C SER A 194 -2.05 -5.31 18.53
N THR A 195 -1.08 -5.78 17.75
CA THR A 195 -0.74 -5.19 16.44
C THR A 195 -1.46 -5.95 15.33
N PHE A 196 -2.13 -5.22 14.46
CA PHE A 196 -2.78 -5.78 13.28
C PHE A 196 -1.77 -5.78 12.13
N ARG A 197 -1.59 -6.95 11.50
CA ARG A 197 -0.81 -7.06 10.26
C ARG A 197 -1.75 -6.74 9.11
N LEU A 198 -1.53 -5.59 8.48
CA LEU A 198 -2.40 -5.07 7.43
C LEU A 198 -1.60 -4.87 6.15
N ASN A 199 -2.18 -5.26 5.03
CA ASN A 199 -1.62 -5.02 3.71
C ASN A 199 -2.15 -3.69 3.18
N TRP A 200 -1.44 -2.62 3.52
CA TRP A 200 -1.80 -1.28 3.07
C TRP A 200 -1.52 -1.11 1.59
N ARG A 201 -2.48 -0.52 0.87
CA ARG A 201 -2.31 -0.11 -0.52
C ARG A 201 -2.60 1.37 -0.65
N ASP A 202 -1.69 2.10 -1.29
CA ASP A 202 -1.96 3.45 -1.76
C ASP A 202 -2.97 3.39 -2.91
N VAL A 203 -4.02 4.19 -2.82
CA VAL A 203 -5.07 4.29 -3.83
C VAL A 203 -5.16 5.69 -4.44
N GLU A 204 -4.76 6.74 -3.72
CA GLU A 204 -4.78 8.12 -4.20
C GLU A 204 -3.55 8.88 -3.70
N ASN A 205 -2.66 9.25 -4.63
CA ASN A 205 -1.58 10.22 -4.46
C ASN A 205 -0.64 9.97 -3.24
N GLY A 206 -0.57 8.76 -2.69
CA GLY A 206 0.20 8.45 -1.49
C GLY A 206 -0.46 8.88 -0.19
N ASP A 207 -1.60 9.56 -0.21
CA ASP A 207 -2.23 10.11 0.99
C ASP A 207 -3.58 9.46 1.32
N VAL A 208 -4.09 8.56 0.48
CA VAL A 208 -5.21 7.67 0.79
C VAL A 208 -4.73 6.23 0.72
N VAL A 209 -4.79 5.53 1.85
CA VAL A 209 -4.38 4.13 1.97
C VAL A 209 -5.55 3.28 2.42
N ILE A 210 -5.65 2.05 1.90
CA ILE A 210 -6.68 1.09 2.32
C ILE A 210 -6.04 -0.18 2.91
N ALA A 211 -6.64 -0.70 3.97
CA ALA A 211 -6.25 -1.95 4.64
C ALA A 211 -7.13 -3.11 4.13
N GLY A 212 -6.91 -3.49 2.87
CA GLY A 212 -7.69 -4.55 2.21
C GLY A 212 -8.98 -4.08 1.55
N ARG A 213 -9.71 -5.05 0.97
CA ARG A 213 -11.04 -4.88 0.35
C ARG A 213 -11.89 -6.12 0.62
N GLY A 214 -13.20 -5.95 0.80
CA GLY A 214 -14.12 -7.05 1.04
C GLY A 214 -13.79 -7.79 2.34
N LEU A 215 -13.63 -9.11 2.27
CA LEU A 215 -13.43 -9.97 3.44
C LEU A 215 -12.24 -9.54 4.32
N GLU A 216 -11.10 -9.14 3.72
CA GLU A 216 -9.92 -8.66 4.46
C GLU A 216 -10.23 -7.40 5.30
N SER A 217 -10.97 -6.46 4.72
CA SER A 217 -11.46 -5.27 5.44
C SER A 217 -12.44 -5.65 6.52
N ILE A 218 -13.37 -6.58 6.24
CA ILE A 218 -14.40 -7.02 7.18
C ILE A 218 -13.76 -7.66 8.41
N GLU A 219 -12.78 -8.55 8.22
CA GLU A 219 -12.02 -9.17 9.32
C GLU A 219 -11.30 -8.12 10.15
N THR A 220 -10.66 -7.15 9.49
CA THR A 220 -9.98 -6.04 10.16
C THR A 220 -10.96 -5.19 10.97
N ILE A 221 -12.09 -4.80 10.38
CA ILE A 221 -13.13 -4.01 11.05
C ILE A 221 -13.68 -4.78 12.26
N LYS A 222 -14.02 -6.07 12.09
CA LYS A 222 -14.48 -6.94 13.19
C LYS A 222 -13.42 -7.00 14.30
N ALA A 223 -12.15 -7.12 13.96
CA ALA A 223 -11.07 -7.16 14.95
C ALA A 223 -10.97 -5.82 15.72
N ILE A 224 -11.02 -4.67 15.05
CA ILE A 224 -10.90 -3.36 15.73
C ILE A 224 -12.15 -2.95 16.52
N THR A 225 -13.33 -3.52 16.23
CA THR A 225 -14.57 -3.18 16.96
C THR A 225 -14.55 -3.52 18.44
N GLY A 226 -13.65 -4.41 18.88
CA GLY A 226 -13.46 -4.75 20.29
C GLY A 226 -12.63 -3.74 21.08
N TYR A 227 -12.04 -2.73 20.42
CA TYR A 227 -11.11 -1.78 21.04
C TYR A 227 -11.78 -0.42 21.23
N ARG A 228 -11.45 0.28 22.32
CA ARG A 228 -11.93 1.66 22.51
C ARG A 228 -11.13 2.65 21.69
N ARG A 229 -9.84 2.40 21.55
CA ARG A 229 -8.95 3.26 20.75
C ARG A 229 -8.02 2.42 19.90
N ILE A 230 -7.78 2.93 18.70
CA ILE A 230 -6.73 2.43 17.83
C ILE A 230 -5.71 3.53 17.56
N GLN A 231 -4.46 3.12 17.46
CA GLN A 231 -3.34 3.98 17.11
C GLN A 231 -2.72 3.46 15.82
N LEU A 232 -2.69 4.33 14.81
CA LEU A 232 -1.93 4.14 13.57
C LEU A 232 -0.56 4.80 13.74
N GLN A 233 0.51 4.02 13.59
CA GLN A 233 1.87 4.58 13.48
C GLN A 233 2.30 4.64 12.02
N VAL A 234 2.78 5.80 11.58
CA VAL A 234 3.27 6.04 10.22
C VAL A 234 4.70 6.57 10.30
N ASN A 235 5.62 5.91 9.61
CA ASN A 235 7.01 6.33 9.55
C ASN A 235 7.22 7.29 8.36
N TYR A 236 7.25 8.59 8.66
CA TYR A 236 7.60 9.61 7.67
C TYR A 236 9.11 9.84 7.62
N PRO A 237 9.66 10.42 6.53
CA PRO A 237 11.09 10.79 6.48
C PRO A 237 11.53 11.72 7.62
N GLY A 238 10.62 12.57 8.13
CA GLY A 238 10.87 13.45 9.27
C GLY A 238 10.68 12.81 10.64
N GLY A 239 10.40 11.51 10.72
CA GLY A 239 10.18 10.76 11.96
C GLY A 239 8.82 10.06 12.03
N PRO A 240 8.65 9.14 12.99
CA PRO A 240 7.39 8.45 13.21
C PRO A 240 6.31 9.43 13.70
N ARG A 241 5.10 9.29 13.16
CA ARG A 241 3.90 9.99 13.62
C ARG A 241 2.84 8.99 14.02
N ALA A 242 2.13 9.28 15.10
CA ALA A 242 1.00 8.49 15.56
C ALA A 242 -0.30 9.27 15.36
N PHE A 243 -1.30 8.57 14.82
CA PHE A 243 -2.68 9.05 14.71
C PHE A 243 -3.57 8.15 15.56
N ILE A 244 -4.42 8.75 16.39
CA ILE A 244 -5.27 8.01 17.33
C ILE A 244 -6.73 8.26 16.99
N PHE A 245 -7.53 7.19 16.97
CA PHE A 245 -8.96 7.24 16.71
C PHE A 245 -9.72 6.63 17.88
N ASP A 246 -10.81 7.29 18.29
CA ASP A 246 -11.68 6.82 19.37
C ASP A 246 -12.84 6.01 18.79
N LEU A 247 -12.80 4.70 18.92
CA LEU A 247 -13.77 3.77 18.37
C LEU A 247 -14.93 3.48 19.32
N GLU A 248 -15.16 4.34 20.33
CA GLU A 248 -16.29 4.17 21.24
C GLU A 248 -17.61 3.97 20.46
N ASP A 249 -18.33 2.92 20.84
CA ASP A 249 -19.61 2.53 20.24
C ASP A 249 -19.56 2.16 18.74
N LEU A 250 -18.37 1.89 18.17
CA LEU A 250 -18.22 1.51 16.75
C LEU A 250 -19.12 0.33 16.37
N ASN A 251 -19.21 -0.71 17.21
CA ASN A 251 -20.01 -1.89 16.89
C ASN A 251 -21.49 -1.57 16.65
N ASN A 252 -22.08 -0.65 17.41
CA ASN A 252 -23.46 -0.21 17.20
C ASN A 252 -23.60 0.69 15.97
N ARG A 253 -22.59 1.53 15.71
CA ARG A 253 -22.57 2.46 14.57
C ARG A 253 -22.37 1.77 13.24
N LEU A 254 -21.76 0.59 13.21
CA LEU A 254 -21.56 -0.22 11.99
C LEU A 254 -22.84 -0.81 11.39
N LYS A 255 -23.98 -0.79 12.11
CA LYS A 255 -25.23 -1.43 11.64
C LYS A 255 -25.61 -1.06 10.20
N PRO A 256 -25.58 0.21 9.76
CA PRO A 256 -25.94 0.56 8.39
C PRO A 256 -24.93 0.03 7.36
N LEU A 257 -23.63 0.04 7.68
CA LEU A 257 -22.57 -0.46 6.80
C LEU A 257 -22.66 -2.00 6.65
N LYS A 258 -22.93 -2.71 7.75
CA LYS A 258 -23.18 -4.17 7.75
C LYS A 258 -24.44 -4.53 6.96
N ALA A 259 -25.50 -3.73 7.07
CA ALA A 259 -26.73 -3.94 6.31
C ALA A 259 -26.52 -3.77 4.80
N ALA A 260 -25.80 -2.71 4.40
CA ALA A 260 -25.51 -2.42 2.99
C ALA A 260 -24.58 -3.44 2.34
N CYS A 261 -23.58 -3.97 3.06
CA CYS A 261 -22.61 -4.92 2.53
C CYS A 261 -22.84 -6.39 2.96
N HIS A 262 -23.95 -6.67 3.65
CA HIS A 262 -24.42 -8.02 4.00
C HIS A 262 -23.48 -8.89 4.87
N TRP A 263 -22.98 -8.41 6.02
CA TRP A 263 -22.07 -9.18 6.90
C TRP A 263 -22.13 -8.95 8.42
#